data_AF-A0A439MP28-F1
#
_entry.id   AF-A0A439MP28-F1
#
_cell.length_a   1.000
_cell.length_b   1.000
_cell.length_c   1.000
_cell.angle_alpha   90.00
_cell.angle_beta   90.00
_cell.angle_gamma   90.00
#
_symmetry.space_group_name_H-M   'P 1'
#
loop_
_entity.id
_entity.type
_entity.pdbx_description
1 polymer ?
#
loop_
_entity_poly.entity_id
_entity_poly.type
_entity_poly.pdbx_seq_one_letter_code
_entity_poly.pdbx_strand_id
1 'polypeptide(L)'
;MEMAPDIAAEQSRFSVSAKLAVACLCYAGLAAYLYPDTYFAALGTFRLLLLYLLLPFLILIGLIVAAVVSQPRAPASWLLHKLASRGVGAASTLGVFILCLAAFTAYKHEFSQMVPFFADQFLARIDADLHFGDPWRWARALPVPGIADRALYILYSQLWFVVLATVVVVAAWLDDASKRQRYFLSLITTAVVLGVIVRLAASSAGPIFYDRLFDPDRFEDLIRSLKASDSGPDTLLITDHLYASYTTHRASIGTGISAMPSFHVAIAVLNALFLSSLNRRVGALAWTYAGVILFGSVYFGWHYARLFLDHRDRSDMAL
;
A
#
# COMPACT_ATOMS: atom_id res chain seq x y z
N MET A 1 36.90 -2.04 52.39
CA MET A 1 37.63 -2.66 51.26
C MET A 1 36.82 -3.91 50.92
N GLU A 2 35.99 -3.95 49.88
CA GLU A 2 36.11 -3.33 48.58
C GLU A 2 34.71 -3.23 47.94
N MET A 3 34.49 -2.05 47.34
CA MET A 3 33.40 -1.60 46.48
C MET A 3 32.71 -2.65 45.59
N ALA A 4 31.39 -2.46 45.44
CA ALA A 4 30.63 -2.88 44.27
C ALA A 4 31.28 -2.37 42.96
N PRO A 5 30.97 -3.01 41.82
CA PRO A 5 30.11 -2.28 40.91
C PRO A 5 28.95 -3.14 40.42
N ASP A 6 27.80 -2.87 41.00
CA ASP A 6 26.48 -3.15 40.43
C ASP A 6 26.19 -2.12 39.29
N ILE A 7 27.11 -2.01 38.32
CA ILE A 7 27.09 -0.97 37.27
C ILE A 7 27.15 -1.58 35.84
N ALA A 8 26.95 -2.89 35.68
CA ALA A 8 27.08 -3.55 34.38
C ALA A 8 25.86 -4.39 33.97
N ALA A 9 24.64 -3.91 34.22
CA ALA A 9 23.45 -4.49 33.58
C ALA A 9 22.26 -3.54 33.41
N GLU A 10 22.41 -2.22 33.52
CA GLU A 10 21.48 -1.30 32.84
C GLU A 10 21.85 -1.21 31.36
N GLN A 11 21.76 -2.35 30.64
CA GLN A 11 21.53 -2.26 29.21
C GLN A 11 20.19 -1.57 29.07
N SER A 12 20.23 -0.28 28.70
CA SER A 12 19.13 0.49 28.13
C SER A 12 18.43 -0.37 27.07
N ARG A 13 17.47 -1.19 27.49
CA ARG A 13 16.69 -2.04 26.62
C ARG A 13 15.69 -1.11 25.97
N PHE A 14 16.10 -0.50 24.87
CA PHE A 14 15.19 0.23 23.99
C PHE A 14 13.89 -0.55 23.85
N SER A 15 12.76 0.09 24.16
CA SER A 15 11.45 -0.52 23.99
C SER A 15 11.30 -0.99 22.54
N VAL A 16 10.52 -2.05 22.31
CA VAL A 16 10.27 -2.57 20.94
C VAL A 16 9.77 -1.46 20.02
N SER A 17 8.96 -0.52 20.53
CA SER A 17 8.51 0.67 19.80
C SER A 17 9.67 1.58 19.39
N ALA A 18 10.66 1.79 20.25
CA ALA A 18 11.83 2.62 19.95
C ALA A 18 12.71 1.97 18.88
N LYS A 19 12.94 0.64 18.97
CA LYS A 19 13.67 -0.11 17.93
C LYS A 19 12.98 -0.02 16.57
N LEU A 20 11.65 -0.19 16.56
CA LEU A 20 10.86 -0.05 15.34
C LEU A 20 10.93 1.38 14.77
N ALA A 21 10.81 2.40 15.61
CA ALA A 21 10.94 3.78 15.18
C ALA A 21 12.32 4.08 14.58
N VAL A 22 13.39 3.60 15.22
CA VAL A 22 14.76 3.73 14.68
C VAL A 22 14.89 3.04 13.33
N ALA A 23 14.40 1.80 13.18
CA ALA A 23 14.43 1.10 11.89
C ALA A 23 13.69 1.86 10.79
N CYS A 24 12.50 2.40 11.09
CA CYS A 24 11.73 3.25 10.19
C CYS A 24 12.48 4.54 9.81
N LEU A 25 13.13 5.19 10.79
CA LEU A 25 13.93 6.39 10.54
C LEU A 25 15.19 6.08 9.73
N CYS A 26 15.83 4.93 9.93
CA CYS A 26 16.94 4.48 9.08
C CYS A 26 16.47 4.23 7.65
N TYR A 27 15.32 3.59 7.44
CA TYR A 27 14.73 3.40 6.12
C TYR A 27 14.45 4.74 5.43
N ALA A 28 13.85 5.71 6.14
CA ALA A 28 13.59 7.03 5.59
C ALA A 28 14.89 7.84 5.35
N GLY A 29 15.84 7.76 6.28
CA GLY A 29 17.13 8.43 6.20
C GLY A 29 17.99 7.88 5.06
N LEU A 30 17.92 6.58 4.77
CA LEU A 30 18.60 5.99 3.62
C LEU A 30 18.03 6.53 2.31
N ALA A 31 16.71 6.69 2.19
CA ALA A 31 16.08 7.31 1.02
C ALA A 31 16.52 8.77 0.87
N ALA A 32 16.53 9.54 1.97
CA ALA A 32 16.98 10.92 1.97
C ALA A 32 18.47 11.08 1.61
N TYR A 33 19.31 10.11 1.99
CA TYR A 33 20.73 10.10 1.67
C TYR A 33 21.01 9.71 0.22
N LEU A 34 20.36 8.65 -0.28
CA LEU A 34 20.59 8.14 -1.63
C LEU A 34 19.89 8.99 -2.71
N TYR A 35 18.69 9.51 -2.39
CA TYR A 35 17.79 10.16 -3.34
C TYR A 35 17.19 11.45 -2.74
N PRO A 36 18.02 12.44 -2.35
CA PRO A 36 17.56 13.62 -1.61
C PRO A 36 16.47 14.39 -2.38
N ASP A 37 16.69 14.69 -3.65
CA ASP A 37 15.75 15.49 -4.45
C ASP A 37 14.39 14.80 -4.57
N THR A 38 14.39 13.51 -4.89
CA THR A 38 13.19 12.69 -5.03
C THR A 38 12.47 12.50 -3.70
N TYR A 39 13.21 12.34 -2.60
CA TYR A 39 12.66 12.20 -1.25
C TYR A 39 11.98 13.49 -0.76
N PHE A 40 12.64 14.65 -0.92
CA PHE A 40 12.05 15.92 -0.52
C PHE A 40 10.89 16.33 -1.45
N ALA A 41 10.99 16.03 -2.75
CA ALA A 41 9.86 16.17 -3.67
C ALA A 41 8.68 15.27 -3.25
N ALA A 42 8.94 14.03 -2.81
CA ALA A 42 7.91 13.12 -2.35
C ALA A 42 7.10 13.71 -1.18
N LEU A 43 7.76 14.34 -0.20
CA LEU A 43 7.11 15.02 0.94
C LEU A 43 6.12 16.12 0.52
N GLY A 44 6.35 16.76 -0.62
CA GLY A 44 5.50 17.81 -1.21
C GLY A 44 4.47 17.30 -2.23
N THR A 45 4.36 15.98 -2.45
CA THR A 45 3.40 15.45 -3.43
C THR A 45 1.96 15.71 -3.00
N PHE A 46 1.06 15.95 -3.96
CA PHE A 46 -0.37 16.16 -3.71
C PHE A 46 -1.00 15.07 -2.84
N ARG A 47 -0.60 13.80 -2.99
CA ARG A 47 -1.12 12.70 -2.18
C ARG A 47 -0.72 12.81 -0.70
N LEU A 48 0.52 13.22 -0.42
CA LEU A 48 0.98 13.46 0.95
C LEU A 48 0.38 14.75 1.52
N LEU A 49 0.19 15.79 0.72
CA LEU A 49 -0.55 16.99 1.12
C LEU A 49 -2.01 16.67 1.47
N LEU A 50 -2.68 15.84 0.67
CA LEU A 50 -4.01 15.31 1.00
C LEU A 50 -3.98 14.52 2.31
N LEU A 51 -2.95 13.71 2.55
CA LEU A 51 -2.80 13.01 3.83
C LEU A 51 -2.68 14.00 4.99
N TYR A 52 -1.85 15.03 4.87
CA TYR A 52 -1.69 16.06 5.91
C TYR A 52 -3.02 16.76 6.21
N LEU A 53 -3.82 17.03 5.16
CA LEU A 53 -5.15 17.59 5.31
C LEU A 53 -6.12 16.61 5.96
N LEU A 54 -6.13 15.35 5.56
CA LEU A 54 -7.08 14.34 6.03
C LEU A 54 -6.82 13.86 7.46
N LEU A 55 -5.55 13.72 7.86
CA LEU A 55 -5.16 13.21 9.17
C LEU A 55 -5.84 13.91 10.36
N PRO A 56 -5.84 15.26 10.48
CA PRO A 56 -6.50 15.93 11.60
C PRO A 56 -8.00 15.65 11.63
N PHE A 57 -8.68 15.61 10.49
CA PHE A 57 -10.11 15.27 10.44
C PHE A 57 -10.37 13.81 10.83
N LEU A 58 -9.57 12.86 10.33
CA LEU A 58 -9.69 11.44 10.68
C LEU A 58 -9.43 11.21 12.17
N ILE A 59 -8.44 11.88 12.75
CA ILE A 59 -8.14 11.83 14.19
C ILE A 59 -9.30 12.43 14.98
N LEU A 60 -9.79 13.62 14.59
CA LEU A 60 -10.89 14.31 15.28
C LEU A 60 -12.17 13.45 15.28
N ILE A 61 -12.61 13.02 14.09
CA ILE A 61 -13.82 12.19 13.93
C ILE A 61 -13.64 10.87 14.69
N GLY A 62 -12.50 10.19 14.50
CA GLY A 62 -12.23 8.91 15.14
C GLY A 62 -12.24 9.00 16.68
N LEU A 63 -11.64 10.05 17.24
CA LEU A 63 -11.62 10.28 18.68
C LEU A 63 -13.00 10.68 19.23
N ILE A 64 -13.77 11.49 18.52
CA ILE A 64 -15.16 11.84 18.91
C ILE A 64 -16.03 10.58 18.95
N VAL A 65 -15.99 9.77 17.88
CA VAL A 65 -16.74 8.51 17.83
C VAL A 65 -16.31 7.58 18.95
N ALA A 66 -15.00 7.41 19.17
CA ALA A 66 -14.48 6.58 20.25
C ALA A 66 -14.90 7.09 21.64
N ALA A 67 -14.93 8.41 21.85
CA ALA A 67 -15.36 9.02 23.11
C ALA A 67 -16.85 8.76 23.39
N VAL A 68 -17.71 8.96 22.38
CA VAL A 68 -19.16 8.74 22.49
C VAL A 68 -19.47 7.27 22.73
N VAL A 69 -18.77 6.35 22.06
CA VAL A 69 -18.99 4.90 22.20
C VAL A 69 -18.44 4.38 23.52
N SER A 70 -17.26 4.83 23.95
CA SER A 70 -16.57 4.28 25.13
C SER A 70 -17.09 4.88 26.43
N GLN A 71 -17.37 6.18 26.47
CA GLN A 71 -17.89 6.87 27.65
C GLN A 71 -18.96 7.92 27.28
N PRO A 72 -20.20 7.47 26.95
CA PRO A 72 -21.28 8.37 26.54
C PRO A 72 -21.63 9.47 27.55
N ARG A 73 -21.42 9.20 28.85
CA ARG A 73 -21.77 10.12 29.95
C ARG A 73 -20.73 11.23 30.17
N ALA A 74 -19.49 11.05 29.71
CA ALA A 74 -18.40 12.02 29.91
C ALA A 74 -17.40 11.99 28.73
N PRO A 75 -17.86 12.21 27.48
CA PRO A 75 -17.02 12.03 26.29
C PRO A 75 -15.84 13.01 26.26
N ALA A 76 -16.03 14.25 26.74
CA ALA A 76 -14.96 15.24 26.80
C ALA A 76 -13.82 14.83 27.76
N SER A 77 -14.17 14.28 28.92
CA SER A 77 -13.19 13.79 29.89
C SER A 77 -12.39 12.60 29.36
N TRP A 78 -13.08 11.66 28.69
CA TRP A 78 -12.40 10.55 28.01
C TRP A 78 -11.44 11.05 26.93
N LEU A 79 -11.88 12.01 26.12
CA LEU A 79 -11.07 12.60 25.04
C LEU A 79 -9.78 13.23 25.59
N LEU A 80 -9.89 14.08 26.61
CA LEU A 80 -8.73 14.72 27.24
C LEU A 80 -7.77 13.70 27.85
N HIS A 81 -8.29 12.68 28.51
CA HIS A 81 -7.46 11.61 29.08
C HIS A 81 -6.75 10.81 27.97
N LYS A 82 -7.46 10.48 26.89
CA LYS A 82 -6.90 9.78 25.73
C LYS A 82 -5.80 10.61 25.03
N LEU A 83 -6.02 11.92 24.91
CA LEU A 83 -5.05 12.85 24.33
C LEU A 83 -3.80 12.97 25.22
N ALA A 84 -3.98 13.10 26.53
CA ALA A 84 -2.88 13.19 27.50
C ALA A 84 -2.06 11.89 27.57
N SER A 85 -2.72 10.74 27.55
CA SER A 85 -2.06 9.43 27.67
C SER A 85 -1.35 9.00 26.38
N ARG A 86 -1.92 9.29 25.20
CA ARG A 86 -1.45 8.71 23.93
C ARG A 86 -1.11 9.73 22.83
N GLY A 87 -1.51 10.99 22.96
CA GLY A 87 -1.39 12.00 21.91
C GLY A 87 0.03 12.16 21.36
N VAL A 88 1.02 12.36 22.24
CA VAL A 88 2.43 12.52 21.83
C VAL A 88 2.90 11.30 21.05
N GLY A 89 2.73 10.10 21.60
CA GLY A 89 3.25 8.91 20.94
C GLY A 89 2.47 8.49 19.70
N ALA A 90 1.18 8.84 19.58
CA ALA A 90 0.42 8.68 18.34
C ALA A 90 0.93 9.66 17.27
N ALA A 91 1.13 10.93 17.63
CA ALA A 91 1.70 11.94 16.75
C ALA A 91 3.10 11.54 16.26
N SER A 92 3.98 11.07 17.14
CA SER A 92 5.30 10.56 16.75
C SER A 92 5.20 9.38 15.78
N THR A 93 4.27 8.44 16.03
CA THR A 93 4.07 7.28 15.15
C THR A 93 3.61 7.71 13.76
N LEU A 94 2.68 8.65 13.68
CA LEU A 94 2.17 9.20 12.42
C LEU A 94 3.24 10.02 11.68
N GLY A 95 4.07 10.80 12.41
CA GLY A 95 5.20 11.52 11.84
C GLY A 95 6.22 10.57 11.20
N VAL A 96 6.61 9.51 11.91
CA VAL A 96 7.51 8.48 11.36
C VAL A 96 6.89 7.78 10.15
N PHE A 97 5.59 7.49 10.19
CA PHE A 97 4.86 6.91 9.05
C PHE A 97 4.92 7.82 7.80
N ILE A 98 4.72 9.13 7.95
CA ILE A 98 4.82 10.11 6.86
C ILE A 98 6.22 10.07 6.21
N LEU A 99 7.27 10.08 7.02
CA LEU A 99 8.65 10.00 6.53
C LEU A 99 8.90 8.69 5.76
N CYS A 100 8.40 7.56 6.27
CA CYS A 100 8.50 6.28 5.58
C CYS A 100 7.70 6.24 4.28
N LEU A 101 6.53 6.88 4.24
CA LEU A 101 5.70 6.94 3.03
C LEU A 101 6.36 7.78 1.93
N ALA A 102 7.03 8.88 2.30
CA ALA A 102 7.86 9.65 1.39
C ALA A 102 9.04 8.82 0.85
N ALA A 103 9.73 8.09 1.73
CA ALA A 103 10.80 7.17 1.33
C ALA A 103 10.33 6.08 0.36
N PHE A 104 9.19 5.45 0.66
CA PHE A 104 8.58 4.46 -0.23
C PHE A 104 8.27 5.06 -1.62
N THR A 105 7.74 6.29 -1.65
CA THR A 105 7.44 6.98 -2.92
C THR A 105 8.72 7.27 -3.71
N ALA A 106 9.78 7.73 -3.04
CA ALA A 106 11.07 7.97 -3.66
C ALA A 106 11.68 6.69 -4.24
N TYR A 107 11.77 5.61 -3.44
CA TYR A 107 12.26 4.32 -3.92
C TYR A 107 11.48 3.81 -5.12
N LYS A 108 10.15 3.90 -5.06
CA LYS A 108 9.28 3.45 -6.15
C LYS A 108 9.55 4.23 -7.45
N HIS A 109 9.80 5.53 -7.36
CA HIS A 109 10.17 6.34 -8.52
C HIS A 109 11.55 5.94 -9.06
N GLU A 110 12.57 5.97 -8.22
CA GLU A 110 13.98 5.73 -8.60
C GLU A 110 14.20 4.33 -9.15
N PHE A 111 13.66 3.30 -8.51
CA PHE A 111 13.81 1.92 -8.98
C PHE A 111 13.10 1.68 -10.31
N SER A 112 12.07 2.46 -10.63
CA SER A 112 11.45 2.39 -11.96
C SER A 112 12.38 2.92 -13.04
N GLN A 113 13.23 3.90 -12.73
CA GLN A 113 14.24 4.43 -13.66
C GLN A 113 15.47 3.51 -13.75
N MET A 114 15.85 2.86 -12.66
CA MET A 114 17.08 2.06 -12.59
C MET A 114 16.93 0.64 -13.14
N VAL A 115 15.76 0.02 -12.95
CA VAL A 115 15.55 -1.39 -13.30
C VAL A 115 14.49 -1.52 -14.39
N PRO A 116 14.87 -1.98 -15.60
CA PRO A 116 13.92 -2.25 -16.67
C PRO A 116 12.82 -3.23 -16.25
N PHE A 117 11.68 -3.17 -16.91
CA PHE A 117 10.51 -4.02 -16.65
C PHE A 117 10.67 -5.41 -17.30
N PHE A 118 11.68 -6.16 -16.91
CA PHE A 118 12.02 -7.43 -17.56
C PHE A 118 11.01 -8.56 -17.30
N ALA A 119 10.23 -8.49 -16.21
CA ALA A 119 9.41 -9.61 -15.78
C ALA A 119 8.07 -9.69 -16.54
N ASP A 120 7.61 -8.64 -17.22
CA ASP A 120 6.27 -8.59 -17.83
C ASP A 120 5.99 -9.69 -18.83
N GLN A 121 6.93 -9.98 -19.74
CA GLN A 121 6.71 -11.02 -20.76
C GLN A 121 6.52 -12.41 -20.13
N PHE A 122 7.32 -12.72 -19.11
CA PHE A 122 7.24 -13.97 -18.36
C PHE A 122 5.97 -14.04 -17.52
N LEU A 123 5.67 -12.98 -16.77
CA LEU A 123 4.48 -12.89 -15.93
C LEU A 123 3.20 -13.02 -16.75
N ALA A 124 3.12 -12.33 -17.89
CA ALA A 124 1.96 -12.39 -18.75
C ALA A 124 1.72 -13.80 -19.32
N ARG A 125 2.79 -14.56 -19.64
CA ARG A 125 2.67 -15.96 -20.11
C ARG A 125 2.12 -16.85 -18.99
N ILE A 126 2.73 -16.82 -17.81
CA ILE A 126 2.27 -17.62 -16.66
C ILE A 126 0.84 -17.26 -16.25
N ASP A 127 0.50 -15.98 -16.28
CA ASP A 127 -0.84 -15.52 -15.91
C ASP A 127 -1.90 -16.10 -16.84
N ALA A 128 -1.62 -16.13 -18.14
CA ALA A 128 -2.48 -16.75 -19.15
C ALA A 128 -2.52 -18.28 -19.01
N ASP A 129 -1.38 -18.93 -18.79
CA ASP A 129 -1.31 -20.40 -18.65
C ASP A 129 -2.09 -20.88 -17.42
N LEU A 130 -1.98 -20.18 -16.29
CA LEU A 130 -2.63 -20.55 -15.03
C LEU A 130 -4.16 -20.37 -15.09
N HIS A 131 -4.65 -19.39 -15.86
CA HIS A 131 -6.07 -19.03 -15.92
C HIS A 131 -6.74 -19.41 -17.24
N PHE A 132 -6.08 -20.24 -18.07
CA PHE A 132 -6.56 -20.68 -19.38
C PHE A 132 -6.93 -19.52 -20.32
N GLY A 133 -6.14 -18.45 -20.27
CA GLY A 133 -6.36 -17.18 -20.97
C GLY A 133 -6.08 -15.98 -20.06
N ASP A 134 -6.02 -14.78 -20.64
CA ASP A 134 -5.70 -13.59 -19.85
C ASP A 134 -6.81 -13.26 -18.82
N PRO A 135 -6.50 -13.16 -17.52
CA PRO A 135 -7.50 -12.99 -16.46
C PRO A 135 -8.38 -11.75 -16.58
N TRP A 136 -7.84 -10.68 -17.17
CA TRP A 136 -8.61 -9.46 -17.41
C TRP A 136 -9.82 -9.73 -18.33
N ARG A 137 -9.72 -10.70 -19.26
CA ARG A 137 -10.83 -11.10 -20.15
C ARG A 137 -11.97 -11.66 -19.31
N TRP A 138 -11.68 -12.50 -18.32
CA TRP A 138 -12.69 -13.05 -17.40
C TRP A 138 -13.29 -11.97 -16.52
N ALA A 139 -12.45 -11.10 -15.96
CA ALA A 139 -12.91 -10.00 -15.11
C ALA A 139 -13.85 -9.05 -15.86
N ARG A 140 -13.54 -8.74 -17.12
CA ARG A 140 -14.32 -7.85 -17.97
C ARG A 140 -15.45 -8.53 -18.76
N ALA A 141 -15.50 -9.86 -18.81
CA ALA A 141 -16.64 -10.59 -19.37
C ALA A 141 -17.87 -10.51 -18.44
N LEU A 142 -17.67 -10.19 -17.16
CA LEU A 142 -18.77 -9.88 -16.25
C LEU A 142 -19.50 -8.62 -16.73
N PRO A 143 -20.83 -8.65 -16.85
CA PRO A 143 -21.61 -7.49 -17.26
C PRO A 143 -21.65 -6.48 -16.10
N VAL A 144 -20.62 -5.66 -15.98
CA VAL A 144 -20.51 -4.61 -14.97
C VAL A 144 -21.23 -3.36 -15.48
N PRO A 145 -22.33 -2.92 -14.84
CA PRO A 145 -23.00 -1.68 -15.22
C PRO A 145 -22.08 -0.47 -15.03
N GLY A 146 -22.27 0.60 -15.81
CA GLY A 146 -21.43 1.80 -15.76
C GLY A 146 -21.27 2.42 -14.36
N ILE A 147 -22.34 2.39 -13.54
CA ILE A 147 -22.30 2.84 -12.14
C ILE A 147 -21.35 1.98 -11.30
N ALA A 148 -21.36 0.66 -11.50
CA ALA A 148 -20.48 -0.27 -10.78
C ALA A 148 -19.03 -0.15 -11.25
N ASP A 149 -18.80 0.08 -12.54
CA ASP A 149 -17.48 0.38 -13.12
C ASP A 149 -16.88 1.65 -12.48
N ARG A 150 -17.67 2.72 -12.40
CA ARG A 150 -17.26 3.96 -11.73
C ARG A 150 -17.03 3.78 -10.23
N ALA A 151 -17.90 3.04 -9.55
CA ALA A 151 -17.73 2.73 -8.14
C ALA A 151 -16.43 1.95 -7.90
N LEU A 152 -16.13 0.95 -8.73
CA LEU A 152 -14.91 0.17 -8.65
C LEU A 152 -13.66 1.05 -8.83
N TYR A 153 -13.68 1.98 -9.79
CA TYR A 153 -12.60 2.95 -9.96
C TYR A 153 -12.40 3.82 -8.72
N ILE A 154 -13.48 4.36 -8.13
CA ILE A 154 -13.39 5.18 -6.91
C ILE A 154 -12.82 4.34 -5.75
N LEU A 155 -13.33 3.12 -5.56
CA LEU A 155 -12.90 2.21 -4.50
C LEU A 155 -11.42 1.82 -4.63
N TYR A 156 -10.95 1.58 -5.85
CA TYR A 156 -9.58 1.17 -6.15
C TYR A 156 -8.59 2.34 -6.17
N SER A 157 -8.88 3.39 -6.95
CA SER A 157 -7.93 4.46 -7.25
C SER A 157 -7.89 5.55 -6.18
N GLN A 158 -9.03 5.83 -5.53
CA GLN A 158 -9.18 6.97 -4.62
C GLN A 158 -9.32 6.52 -3.15
N LEU A 159 -10.27 5.63 -2.87
CA LEU A 159 -10.62 5.28 -1.49
C LEU A 159 -9.52 4.50 -0.77
N TRP A 160 -8.68 3.75 -1.48
CA TRP A 160 -7.62 2.92 -0.88
C TRP A 160 -6.69 3.72 0.02
N PHE A 161 -6.37 4.95 -0.39
CA PHE A 161 -5.49 5.82 0.37
C PHE A 161 -6.16 6.35 1.63
N VAL A 162 -7.45 6.67 1.56
CA VAL A 162 -8.27 7.07 2.72
C VAL A 162 -8.41 5.91 3.70
N VAL A 163 -8.60 4.68 3.21
CA VAL A 163 -8.66 3.47 4.04
C VAL A 163 -7.32 3.22 4.72
N LEU A 164 -6.20 3.31 4.00
CA LEU A 164 -4.86 3.22 4.59
C LEU A 164 -4.67 4.27 5.69
N ALA A 165 -4.97 5.55 5.41
CA ALA A 165 -4.85 6.63 6.39
C ALA A 165 -5.71 6.36 7.64
N THR A 166 -6.95 5.93 7.45
CA THR A 166 -7.88 5.60 8.54
C THR A 166 -7.34 4.47 9.41
N VAL A 167 -6.90 3.36 8.81
CA VAL A 167 -6.37 2.21 9.57
C VAL A 167 -5.09 2.56 10.30
N VAL A 168 -4.19 3.34 9.69
CA VAL A 168 -2.97 3.83 10.33
C VAL A 168 -3.29 4.71 11.54
N VAL A 169 -4.27 5.62 11.42
CA VAL A 169 -4.73 6.45 12.55
C VAL A 169 -5.31 5.55 13.65
N VAL A 170 -6.23 4.63 13.32
CA VAL A 170 -6.80 3.69 14.29
C VAL A 170 -5.70 2.90 15.02
N ALA A 171 -4.71 2.39 14.28
CA ALA A 171 -3.59 1.65 14.86
C ALA A 171 -2.69 2.53 15.75
N ALA A 172 -2.41 3.78 15.36
CA ALA A 172 -1.57 4.70 16.14
C ALA A 172 -2.16 5.04 17.51
N TRP A 173 -3.50 5.14 17.57
CA TRP A 173 -4.28 5.46 18.77
C TRP A 173 -4.79 4.24 19.55
N LEU A 174 -4.53 3.02 19.06
CA LEU A 174 -4.85 1.79 19.76
C LEU A 174 -4.08 1.70 21.08
N ASP A 175 -4.74 1.34 22.18
CA ASP A 175 -4.09 1.20 23.50
C ASP A 175 -3.16 -0.01 23.56
N ASP A 176 -3.59 -1.14 22.98
CA ASP A 176 -2.83 -2.39 22.90
C ASP A 176 -1.51 -2.19 22.13
N ALA A 177 -0.42 -2.13 22.89
CA ALA A 177 0.92 -1.92 22.35
C ALA A 177 1.40 -3.06 21.45
N SER A 178 1.01 -4.30 21.75
CA SER A 178 1.43 -5.49 21.01
C SER A 178 0.79 -5.49 19.62
N LYS A 179 -0.54 -5.29 19.54
CA LYS A 179 -1.26 -5.19 18.26
C LYS A 179 -0.76 -4.02 17.42
N ARG A 180 -0.51 -2.86 18.05
CA ARG A 180 0.02 -1.67 17.40
C ARG A 180 1.41 -1.93 16.81
N GLN A 181 2.34 -2.45 17.60
CA GLN A 181 3.70 -2.76 17.15
C GLN A 181 3.68 -3.80 16.03
N ARG A 182 2.87 -4.85 16.15
CA ARG A 182 2.73 -5.87 15.11
C ARG A 182 2.23 -5.26 13.80
N TYR A 183 1.21 -4.38 13.84
CA TYR A 183 0.72 -3.72 12.64
C TYR A 183 1.80 -2.87 11.96
N PHE A 184 2.47 -1.97 12.69
CA PHE A 184 3.48 -1.09 12.10
C PHE A 184 4.73 -1.86 11.64
N LEU A 185 5.12 -2.91 12.35
CA LEU A 185 6.18 -3.82 11.91
C LEU A 185 5.80 -4.52 10.61
N SER A 186 4.59 -5.08 10.52
CA SER A 186 4.11 -5.70 9.29
C SER A 186 3.98 -4.70 8.15
N LEU A 187 3.60 -3.45 8.43
CA LEU A 187 3.48 -2.39 7.44
C LEU A 187 4.84 -2.01 6.86
N ILE A 188 5.84 -1.72 7.70
CA ILE A 188 7.19 -1.40 7.21
C ILE A 188 7.86 -2.61 6.55
N THR A 189 7.65 -3.81 7.06
CA THR A 189 8.17 -5.04 6.44
C THR A 189 7.55 -5.24 5.06
N THR A 190 6.25 -5.05 4.92
CA THR A 190 5.56 -5.09 3.62
C THR A 190 6.12 -4.03 2.68
N ALA A 191 6.33 -2.80 3.16
CA ALA A 191 6.92 -1.71 2.37
C ALA A 191 8.34 -2.02 1.88
N VAL A 192 9.20 -2.56 2.73
CA VAL A 192 10.59 -2.91 2.37
C VAL A 192 10.62 -4.13 1.46
N VAL A 193 9.96 -5.22 1.84
CA VAL A 193 9.99 -6.47 1.08
C VAL A 193 9.36 -6.27 -0.28
N LEU A 194 8.18 -5.65 -0.36
CA LEU A 194 7.50 -5.46 -1.64
C LEU A 194 8.04 -4.26 -2.41
N GLY A 195 8.21 -3.10 -1.76
CA GLY A 195 8.64 -1.87 -2.41
C GLY A 195 10.10 -1.83 -2.83
N VAL A 196 10.96 -2.65 -2.21
CA VAL A 196 12.39 -2.70 -2.52
C VAL A 196 12.78 -4.07 -3.07
N ILE A 197 12.69 -5.12 -2.25
CA ILE A 197 13.28 -6.43 -2.61
C ILE A 197 12.58 -7.05 -3.81
N VAL A 198 11.26 -7.26 -3.73
CA VAL A 198 10.50 -7.89 -4.81
C VAL A 198 10.40 -6.96 -6.02
N ARG A 199 10.32 -5.64 -5.82
CA ARG A 199 10.33 -4.65 -6.91
C ARG A 199 11.58 -4.76 -7.79
N LEU A 200 12.75 -4.99 -7.19
CA LEU A 200 14.01 -5.14 -7.91
C LEU A 200 14.13 -6.54 -8.53
N ALA A 201 13.68 -7.59 -7.83
CA ALA A 201 13.78 -8.98 -8.29
C ALA A 201 12.73 -9.39 -9.34
N ALA A 202 11.57 -8.72 -9.38
CA ALA A 202 10.45 -9.04 -10.27
C ALA A 202 9.85 -7.76 -10.88
N SER A 203 10.73 -6.89 -11.39
CA SER A 203 10.36 -5.59 -11.99
C SER A 203 9.35 -5.77 -13.13
N SER A 204 8.13 -5.27 -12.95
CA SER A 204 7.06 -5.32 -13.94
C SER A 204 6.22 -4.06 -13.95
N ALA A 205 5.80 -3.64 -15.15
CA ALA A 205 4.98 -2.47 -15.41
C ALA A 205 3.47 -2.78 -15.43
N GLY A 206 3.08 -3.95 -15.91
CA GLY A 206 1.70 -4.46 -15.92
C GLY A 206 1.03 -4.44 -17.30
N PRO A 207 -0.11 -5.14 -17.46
CA PRO A 207 -0.84 -5.24 -18.72
C PRO A 207 -1.19 -3.89 -19.37
N ILE A 208 -1.58 -2.91 -18.55
CA ILE A 208 -2.01 -1.58 -19.03
C ILE A 208 -0.89 -0.73 -19.66
N PHE A 209 0.38 -1.06 -19.41
CA PHE A 209 1.54 -0.39 -20.03
C PHE A 209 2.18 -1.20 -21.16
N TYR A 210 1.63 -2.38 -21.45
CA TYR A 210 2.29 -3.35 -22.31
C TYR A 210 2.42 -2.85 -23.75
N ASP A 211 1.45 -2.05 -24.21
CA ASP A 211 1.44 -1.41 -25.53
C ASP A 211 2.53 -0.36 -25.72
N ARG A 212 2.99 0.26 -24.64
CA ARG A 212 4.01 1.32 -24.66
C ARG A 212 5.42 0.80 -24.45
N LEU A 213 5.56 -0.35 -23.80
CA LEU A 213 6.84 -0.90 -23.35
C LEU A 213 7.27 -2.15 -24.13
N PHE A 214 6.32 -2.89 -24.72
CA PHE A 214 6.58 -4.18 -25.35
C PHE A 214 5.81 -4.33 -26.68
N ASP A 215 5.07 -5.43 -26.83
CA ASP A 215 4.30 -5.75 -28.03
C ASP A 215 2.89 -5.13 -27.94
N PRO A 216 2.54 -4.21 -28.86
CA PRO A 216 1.27 -3.48 -28.83
C PRO A 216 0.02 -4.36 -28.93
N ASP A 217 0.13 -5.54 -29.54
CA ASP A 217 -1.06 -6.29 -29.95
C ASP A 217 -1.61 -7.16 -28.80
N ARG A 218 -0.77 -7.59 -27.87
CA ARG A 218 -1.14 -8.58 -26.83
C ARG A 218 -2.31 -8.14 -25.94
N PHE A 219 -2.34 -6.87 -25.56
CA PHE A 219 -3.36 -6.30 -24.67
C PHE A 219 -4.18 -5.19 -25.35
N GLU A 220 -4.19 -5.13 -26.68
CA GLU A 220 -4.93 -4.11 -27.43
C GLU A 220 -6.43 -4.13 -27.09
N ASP A 221 -7.02 -5.32 -27.00
CA ASP A 221 -8.43 -5.52 -26.64
C ASP A 221 -8.73 -4.96 -25.23
N LEU A 222 -7.82 -5.11 -24.27
CA LEU A 222 -7.95 -4.57 -22.92
C LEU A 222 -8.06 -3.04 -22.98
N ILE A 223 -7.12 -2.39 -23.68
CA ILE A 223 -7.10 -0.93 -23.83
C ILE A 223 -8.35 -0.43 -24.56
N ARG A 224 -8.76 -1.10 -25.64
CA ARG A 224 -10.01 -0.76 -26.37
C ARG A 224 -11.21 -0.84 -25.45
N SER A 225 -11.25 -1.86 -24.60
CA SER A 225 -12.35 -2.10 -23.70
C SER A 225 -12.41 -1.12 -22.52
N LEU A 226 -11.26 -0.63 -22.04
CA LEU A 226 -11.19 0.47 -21.08
C LEU A 226 -11.68 1.77 -21.72
N LYS A 227 -11.26 2.10 -22.94
CA LYS A 227 -11.74 3.30 -23.65
C LYS A 227 -13.27 3.32 -23.82
N ALA A 228 -13.90 2.15 -23.88
CA ALA A 228 -15.35 2.00 -23.98
C ALA A 228 -16.10 1.97 -22.63
N SER A 229 -15.40 1.96 -21.49
CA SER A 229 -16.03 1.95 -20.16
C SER A 229 -16.14 3.33 -19.53
N ASP A 230 -17.04 3.51 -18.58
CA ASP A 230 -17.31 4.79 -17.93
C ASP A 230 -16.11 5.34 -17.14
N SER A 231 -15.29 4.47 -16.55
CA SER A 231 -14.12 4.84 -15.73
C SER A 231 -12.76 4.60 -16.41
N GLY A 232 -12.76 4.00 -17.60
CA GLY A 232 -11.53 3.73 -18.32
C GLY A 232 -10.77 4.98 -18.77
N PRO A 233 -11.42 6.06 -19.26
CA PRO A 233 -10.73 7.32 -19.56
C PRO A 233 -9.95 7.89 -18.37
N ASP A 234 -10.53 7.87 -17.17
CA ASP A 234 -9.85 8.33 -15.95
C ASP A 234 -8.65 7.43 -15.59
N THR A 235 -8.81 6.11 -15.77
CA THR A 235 -7.74 5.12 -15.56
C THR A 235 -6.58 5.31 -16.54
N LEU A 236 -6.90 5.57 -17.82
CA LEU A 236 -5.92 5.83 -18.87
C LEU A 236 -5.21 7.17 -18.64
N LEU A 237 -5.89 8.20 -18.13
CA LEU A 237 -5.27 9.47 -17.77
C LEU A 237 -4.20 9.29 -16.67
N ILE A 238 -4.47 8.46 -15.66
CA ILE A 238 -3.45 8.10 -14.64
C ILE A 238 -2.29 7.35 -15.30
N THR A 239 -2.59 6.43 -16.20
CA THR A 239 -1.58 5.64 -16.94
C THR A 239 -0.68 6.56 -17.77
N ASP A 240 -1.25 7.51 -18.50
CA ASP A 240 -0.54 8.52 -19.29
C ASP A 240 0.37 9.38 -18.42
N HIS A 241 -0.14 9.85 -17.29
CA HIS A 241 0.65 10.65 -16.34
C HIS A 241 1.83 9.87 -15.76
N LEU A 242 1.62 8.60 -15.40
CA LEU A 242 2.68 7.72 -14.89
C LEU A 242 3.73 7.42 -15.97
N TYR A 243 3.30 7.15 -17.20
CA TYR A 243 4.19 6.92 -18.33
C TYR A 243 5.00 8.15 -18.71
N ALA A 244 4.38 9.33 -18.74
CA ALA A 244 5.07 10.58 -18.99
C ALA A 244 6.11 10.87 -17.90
N SER A 245 5.80 10.60 -16.62
CA SER A 245 6.78 10.72 -15.54
C SER A 245 7.95 9.77 -15.70
N TYR A 246 7.68 8.54 -16.15
CA TYR A 246 8.72 7.55 -16.42
C TYR A 246 9.67 8.02 -17.53
N THR A 247 9.14 8.39 -18.70
CA THR A 247 9.96 8.78 -19.86
C THR A 247 10.69 10.11 -19.67
N THR A 248 10.09 11.07 -18.97
CA THR A 248 10.71 12.38 -18.72
C THR A 248 11.70 12.42 -17.56
N HIS A 249 11.90 11.30 -16.85
CA HIS A 249 12.77 11.20 -15.67
C HIS A 249 12.46 12.27 -14.60
N ARG A 250 11.23 12.75 -14.55
CA ARG A 250 10.78 13.72 -13.54
C ARG A 250 9.97 13.01 -12.49
N ALA A 251 10.33 13.22 -11.24
CA ALA A 251 9.50 12.89 -10.08
C ALA A 251 8.21 13.72 -10.16
N SER A 252 7.22 13.21 -10.89
CA SER A 252 5.89 13.81 -10.96
C SER A 252 5.06 13.40 -9.74
N ILE A 253 3.90 14.02 -9.60
CA ILE A 253 3.01 13.86 -8.46
C ILE A 253 2.44 12.44 -8.41
N GLY A 254 2.84 11.64 -7.40
CA GLY A 254 2.27 10.31 -7.10
C GLY A 254 2.85 9.13 -7.88
N THR A 255 4.18 9.06 -7.99
CA THR A 255 4.88 8.39 -9.10
C THR A 255 5.45 7.00 -8.84
N GLY A 256 5.74 6.35 -9.98
CA GLY A 256 6.42 5.07 -10.12
C GLY A 256 5.52 4.02 -10.78
N ILE A 257 5.91 3.57 -11.97
CA ILE A 257 5.26 2.44 -12.64
C ILE A 257 5.73 1.16 -11.97
N SER A 258 4.80 0.37 -11.44
CA SER A 258 5.12 -0.92 -10.83
C SER A 258 3.85 -1.76 -10.66
N ALA A 259 3.68 -2.76 -11.51
CA ALA A 259 2.67 -3.80 -11.39
C ALA A 259 3.12 -5.00 -10.56
N MET A 260 4.41 -5.32 -10.48
CA MET A 260 4.85 -6.26 -9.44
C MET A 260 5.87 -5.63 -8.50
N PRO A 261 5.66 -5.82 -7.18
CA PRO A 261 4.49 -6.42 -6.51
C PRO A 261 3.28 -5.46 -6.38
N SER A 262 2.05 -6.01 -6.29
CA SER A 262 0.85 -5.19 -6.03
C SER A 262 0.80 -4.70 -4.59
N PHE A 263 1.30 -3.49 -4.37
CA PHE A 263 1.30 -2.88 -3.04
C PHE A 263 -0.12 -2.60 -2.53
N HIS A 264 -1.06 -2.21 -3.39
CA HIS A 264 -2.46 -1.98 -3.02
C HIS A 264 -3.12 -3.21 -2.41
N VAL A 265 -2.99 -4.37 -3.07
CA VAL A 265 -3.56 -5.63 -2.58
C VAL A 265 -2.90 -6.04 -1.26
N ALA A 266 -1.57 -5.96 -1.17
CA ALA A 266 -0.84 -6.32 0.05
C ALA A 266 -1.27 -5.46 1.26
N ILE A 267 -1.41 -4.16 1.07
CA ILE A 267 -1.89 -3.25 2.11
C ILE A 267 -3.37 -3.50 2.47
N ALA A 268 -4.23 -3.77 1.47
CA ALA A 268 -5.62 -4.10 1.74
C ALA A 268 -5.77 -5.38 2.57
N VAL A 269 -5.00 -6.43 2.26
CA VAL A 269 -4.94 -7.68 3.02
C VAL A 269 -4.36 -7.46 4.42
N LEU A 270 -3.28 -6.70 4.55
CA LEU A 270 -2.69 -6.34 5.84
C LEU A 270 -3.72 -5.63 6.75
N ASN A 271 -4.44 -4.66 6.18
CA ASN A 271 -5.50 -3.94 6.87
C ASN A 271 -6.65 -4.88 7.27
N ALA A 272 -7.05 -5.80 6.40
CA ALA A 272 -8.08 -6.79 6.71
C ALA A 272 -7.67 -7.73 7.86
N LEU A 273 -6.42 -8.19 7.87
CA LEU A 273 -5.86 -8.99 8.97
C LEU A 273 -5.84 -8.22 10.29
N PHE A 274 -5.37 -6.97 10.26
CA PHE A 274 -5.35 -6.12 11.44
C PHE A 274 -6.76 -5.86 11.99
N LEU A 275 -7.70 -5.45 11.15
CA LEU A 275 -9.07 -5.17 11.55
C LEU A 275 -9.81 -6.44 12.05
N SER A 276 -9.51 -7.60 11.47
CA SER A 276 -10.02 -8.90 11.95
C SER A 276 -9.55 -9.22 13.37
N SER A 277 -8.34 -8.78 13.75
CA SER A 277 -7.81 -8.94 15.11
C SER A 277 -8.44 -8.01 16.15
N LEU A 278 -9.16 -6.98 15.70
CA LEU A 278 -9.90 -6.04 16.55
C LEU A 278 -11.37 -6.45 16.67
N ASN A 279 -12.03 -6.73 15.54
CA ASN A 279 -13.44 -7.09 15.50
C ASN A 279 -13.76 -7.93 14.25
N ARG A 280 -14.43 -9.08 14.41
CA ARG A 280 -14.79 -9.98 13.31
C ARG A 280 -15.67 -9.33 12.24
N ARG A 281 -16.59 -8.43 12.60
CA ARG A 281 -17.48 -7.74 11.65
C ARG A 281 -16.72 -6.71 10.82
N VAL A 282 -15.88 -5.90 11.45
CA VAL A 282 -15.03 -4.92 10.75
C VAL A 282 -13.99 -5.64 9.88
N GLY A 283 -13.45 -6.75 10.38
CA GLY A 283 -12.59 -7.65 9.61
C GLY A 283 -13.28 -8.20 8.36
N ALA A 284 -14.52 -8.69 8.46
CA ALA A 284 -15.27 -9.17 7.30
C ALA A 284 -15.47 -8.08 6.24
N LEU A 285 -15.83 -6.86 6.65
CA LEU A 285 -15.95 -5.72 5.73
C LEU A 285 -14.61 -5.39 5.05
N ALA A 286 -13.52 -5.43 5.81
CA ALA A 286 -12.17 -5.17 5.28
C ALA A 286 -11.71 -6.26 4.31
N TRP A 287 -12.07 -7.53 4.54
CA TRP A 287 -11.83 -8.62 3.60
C TRP A 287 -12.64 -8.46 2.31
N THR A 288 -13.90 -8.02 2.40
CA THR A 288 -14.70 -7.67 1.22
C THR A 288 -14.00 -6.56 0.42
N TYR A 289 -13.51 -5.52 1.10
CA TYR A 289 -12.77 -4.44 0.44
C TYR A 289 -11.47 -4.95 -0.20
N ALA A 290 -10.72 -5.84 0.45
CA ALA A 290 -9.54 -6.46 -0.14
C ALA A 290 -9.87 -7.26 -1.40
N GLY A 291 -11.01 -7.96 -1.42
CA GLY A 291 -11.53 -8.64 -2.61
C GLY A 291 -11.85 -7.67 -3.75
N VAL A 292 -12.47 -6.53 -3.44
CA VAL A 292 -12.74 -5.45 -4.42
C VAL A 292 -11.44 -4.87 -4.98
N ILE A 293 -10.43 -4.66 -4.14
CA ILE A 293 -9.11 -4.17 -4.58
C ILE A 293 -8.42 -5.18 -5.48
N LEU A 294 -8.46 -6.47 -5.13
CA LEU A 294 -7.91 -7.53 -5.97
C LEU A 294 -8.63 -7.60 -7.32
N PHE A 295 -9.96 -7.57 -7.33
CA PHE A 295 -10.74 -7.56 -8.56
C PHE A 295 -10.43 -6.33 -9.42
N GLY A 296 -10.46 -5.13 -8.84
CA GLY A 296 -10.14 -3.88 -9.54
C GLY A 296 -8.72 -3.87 -10.12
N SER A 297 -7.76 -4.49 -9.44
CA SER A 297 -6.37 -4.59 -9.89
C SER A 297 -6.24 -5.31 -11.24
N VAL A 298 -7.04 -6.36 -11.46
CA VAL A 298 -7.06 -7.17 -12.68
C VAL A 298 -8.01 -6.56 -13.72
N TYR A 299 -9.19 -6.12 -13.27
CA TYR A 299 -10.23 -5.54 -14.12
C TYR A 299 -9.75 -4.30 -14.89
N PHE A 300 -8.98 -3.43 -14.24
CA PHE A 300 -8.37 -2.26 -14.89
C PHE A 300 -7.02 -2.56 -15.56
N GLY A 301 -6.51 -3.79 -15.49
CA GLY A 301 -5.24 -4.15 -16.12
C GLY A 301 -3.99 -3.62 -15.42
N TRP A 302 -4.09 -3.18 -14.16
CA TRP A 302 -2.93 -2.76 -13.38
C TRP A 302 -2.00 -3.92 -13.04
N HIS A 303 -2.55 -5.11 -12.82
CA HIS A 303 -1.83 -6.27 -12.31
C HIS A 303 -2.24 -7.56 -13.01
N TYR A 304 -1.28 -8.47 -13.18
CA TYR A 304 -1.53 -9.88 -13.52
C TYR A 304 -2.25 -10.57 -12.34
N ALA A 305 -3.19 -11.47 -12.62
CA ALA A 305 -4.02 -12.10 -11.60
C ALA A 305 -3.29 -13.25 -10.88
N ARG A 306 -2.17 -12.99 -10.22
CA ARG A 306 -1.49 -14.05 -9.49
C ARG A 306 -2.13 -14.28 -8.11
N LEU A 307 -2.95 -15.32 -7.99
CA LEU A 307 -3.14 -15.98 -6.70
C LEU A 307 -1.97 -16.97 -6.51
N PHE A 308 -1.34 -16.98 -5.33
CA PHE A 308 -0.36 -18.02 -4.97
C PHE A 308 -1.07 -19.38 -4.92
N LEU A 309 -1.16 -20.05 -6.06
CA LEU A 309 -1.39 -21.48 -6.11
C LEU A 309 -0.03 -22.12 -6.36
N ASP A 310 0.49 -22.72 -5.29
CA ASP A 310 1.58 -23.67 -5.33
C ASP A 310 1.26 -24.74 -6.37
N HIS A 311 1.85 -24.63 -7.56
CA HIS A 311 1.92 -25.75 -8.49
C HIS A 311 2.93 -26.72 -7.91
N ARG A 312 2.44 -27.64 -7.06
CA ARG A 312 3.10 -28.93 -6.93
C ARG A 312 3.08 -29.59 -8.29
N ASP A 313 4.26 -29.56 -8.89
CA ASP A 313 4.86 -30.58 -9.73
C ASP A 313 3.88 -31.64 -10.27
N ARG A 314 3.61 -31.54 -11.57
CA ARG A 314 3.08 -32.63 -12.38
C ARG A 314 3.95 -32.82 -13.61
N SER A 315 5.25 -33.01 -13.40
CA SER A 315 6.03 -33.92 -14.26
C SER A 315 6.09 -35.27 -13.58
N ASP A 316 5.20 -36.17 -13.99
CA ASP A 316 5.35 -37.64 -13.99
C ASP A 316 3.97 -38.29 -14.07
N MET A 317 3.41 -38.40 -15.28
CA MET A 317 2.56 -39.51 -15.71
C MET A 317 2.31 -39.38 -17.21
N ALA A 318 3.31 -39.80 -17.99
CA ALA A 318 3.14 -40.31 -19.34
C ALA A 318 4.15 -41.44 -19.53
N LEU A 319 3.75 -42.63 -19.08
CA LEU A 319 4.13 -43.90 -19.70
C LEU A 319 3.08 -44.21 -20.76
#